data_AF-A0A7Y2TQF6-F1
#
_entry.id   AF-A0A7Y2TQF6-F1
#
_cell.length_a   1.000
_cell.length_b   1.000
_cell.length_c   1.000
_cell.angle_alpha   90.00
_cell.angle_beta   90.00
_cell.angle_gamma   90.00
#
_symmetry.space_group_name_H-M   'P 1'
#
loop_
_entity.id
_entity.type
_entity.pdbx_description
1 polymer ?
#
loop_
_entity_poly.entity_id
_entity_poly.type
_entity_poly.pdbx_seq_one_letter_code
_entity_poly.pdbx_strand_id
1 'polypeptide(L)'
;MRSLRAISLLGLLMVSACVSTSPPIPPNSLGAFRDTLVQLNQKSTEALTAEYEWNYRNYKRAVREDEDLDPRTLALEFCLDSAFHAAWGSCDVDADTSPVFMVIADSRRDLGKLNQMMVDYANFLMLFNSANSDTRAALEDAAVRIGDSAQSIAANAGLSLNEARFGAFAKIGVGIVDQLLAKKQRDGMAAVLADFQPGVQAFAELGSEAMQISAGGVQTEYQTEVQPLKRAIVQEQDSSRRLKLVEDMIALNEQTARQLDVLGSLAAVYGSLPGAHAELMSALQSGYRASLNELVASIEAVSSAYQTLHASQSN
;
A
#
# COMPACT_ATOMS: atom_id res chain seq x y z
N MET A 1 42.29 -17.35 63.31
CA MET A 1 43.56 -17.68 62.63
C MET A 1 43.24 -18.49 61.39
N ARG A 2 43.76 -18.08 60.21
CA ARG A 2 44.28 -18.87 59.07
C ARG A 2 43.54 -20.18 58.71
N SER A 3 43.22 -20.57 57.49
CA SER A 3 43.60 -20.21 56.11
C SER A 3 42.84 -21.18 55.19
N LEU A 4 42.21 -20.73 54.10
CA LEU A 4 42.68 -20.96 52.71
C LEU A 4 43.26 -22.37 52.41
N ARG A 5 42.49 -23.22 51.72
CA ARG A 5 42.75 -23.76 50.36
C ARG A 5 42.04 -25.10 50.10
N ALA A 6 41.05 -25.07 49.22
CA ALA A 6 40.82 -26.10 48.21
C ALA A 6 40.00 -25.46 47.06
N ILE A 7 40.74 -24.91 46.09
CA ILE A 7 40.24 -24.56 44.76
C ILE A 7 40.34 -25.85 43.93
N SER A 8 39.25 -26.23 43.25
CA SER A 8 39.19 -26.81 41.89
C SER A 8 38.00 -27.77 41.76
N LEU A 9 37.29 -27.65 40.63
CA LEU A 9 36.12 -28.41 40.17
C LEU A 9 34.74 -27.98 40.71
N LEU A 10 34.38 -26.72 40.44
CA LEU A 10 32.97 -26.31 40.24
C LEU A 10 32.91 -25.09 39.32
N GLY A 11 33.72 -25.13 38.26
CA GLY A 11 33.63 -24.24 37.10
C GLY A 11 33.08 -25.05 35.93
N LEU A 12 32.15 -24.46 35.18
CA LEU A 12 31.28 -25.03 34.13
C LEU A 12 30.07 -25.81 34.65
N LEU A 13 28.98 -25.10 34.99
CA LEU A 13 27.59 -25.52 34.68
C LEU A 13 26.51 -24.46 34.99
N MET A 14 26.83 -23.16 34.99
CA MET A 14 25.85 -22.10 35.32
C MET A 14 25.95 -20.88 34.39
N VAL A 15 26.05 -21.09 33.07
CA VAL A 15 25.82 -20.03 32.07
C VAL A 15 25.23 -20.66 30.80
N SER A 16 23.91 -20.89 30.75
CA SER A 16 23.11 -21.02 29.49
C SER A 16 21.69 -21.60 29.72
N ALA A 17 20.88 -20.98 30.56
CA ALA A 17 19.45 -21.36 30.64
C ALA A 17 18.54 -20.15 30.88
N CYS A 18 18.70 -19.12 30.05
CA CYS A 18 17.63 -18.19 29.69
C CYS A 18 17.49 -18.23 28.16
N VAL A 19 17.22 -19.42 27.61
CA VAL A 19 16.78 -19.56 26.22
C VAL A 19 15.27 -19.38 26.24
N SER A 20 14.82 -18.21 25.80
CA SER A 20 13.44 -17.88 25.47
C SER A 20 12.77 -19.07 24.75
N THR A 21 11.81 -19.71 25.41
CA THR A 21 10.98 -20.80 24.87
C THR A 21 9.79 -20.25 24.08
N SER A 22 10.03 -19.26 23.22
CA SER A 22 9.04 -18.96 22.18
C SER A 22 9.02 -20.17 21.22
N PRO A 23 7.86 -20.82 20.96
CA PRO A 23 7.81 -21.89 19.99
C PRO A 23 8.34 -21.39 18.64
N PRO A 24 9.08 -22.21 17.88
CA PRO A 24 9.58 -21.81 16.57
C PRO A 24 8.40 -21.39 15.69
N ILE A 25 8.60 -20.32 14.92
CA ILE A 25 7.60 -19.84 13.96
C ILE A 25 7.16 -21.02 13.09
N PRO A 26 5.85 -21.33 12.98
CA PRO A 26 5.39 -22.38 12.11
C PRO A 26 5.91 -22.10 10.69
N PRO A 27 6.49 -23.11 10.01
CA PRO A 27 7.04 -22.93 8.67
C PRO A 27 6.02 -22.21 7.77
N ASN A 28 6.49 -21.17 7.08
CA ASN A 28 5.78 -20.45 6.02
C ASN A 28 4.76 -19.37 6.40
N SER A 29 4.49 -19.03 7.67
CA SER A 29 3.55 -17.92 7.98
C SER A 29 4.09 -16.55 7.54
N LEU A 30 5.36 -16.26 7.82
CA LEU A 30 6.05 -15.05 7.34
C LEU A 30 6.21 -15.04 5.82
N GLY A 31 6.48 -16.20 5.22
CA GLY A 31 6.56 -16.36 3.77
C GLY A 31 5.23 -16.09 3.09
N ALA A 32 4.14 -16.66 3.61
CA ALA A 32 2.79 -16.44 3.09
C ALA A 32 2.37 -14.96 3.20
N PHE A 33 2.70 -14.31 4.32
CA PHE A 33 2.46 -12.87 4.49
C PHE A 33 3.22 -12.05 3.45
N ARG A 34 4.52 -12.30 3.26
CA ARG A 34 5.33 -11.66 2.21
C ARG A 34 4.73 -11.88 0.82
N ASP A 35 4.44 -13.13 0.45
CA ASP A 35 3.94 -13.48 -0.88
C ASP A 35 2.58 -12.80 -1.17
N THR A 36 1.77 -12.66 -0.13
CA THR A 36 0.49 -11.94 -0.20
C THR A 36 0.71 -10.44 -0.44
N LEU A 37 1.70 -9.82 0.23
CA LEU A 37 2.07 -8.41 0.00
C LEU A 37 2.70 -8.17 -1.37
N VAL A 38 3.49 -9.12 -1.89
CA VAL A 38 4.02 -9.07 -3.27
C VAL A 38 2.87 -9.11 -4.27
N GLN A 39 1.89 -10.00 -4.07
CA GLN A 39 0.71 -10.05 -4.92
C GLN A 39 -0.12 -8.77 -4.85
N LEU A 40 -0.29 -8.19 -3.67
CA LEU A 40 -0.94 -6.88 -3.51
C LEU A 40 -0.21 -5.83 -4.35
N ASN A 41 1.11 -5.70 -4.20
CA ASN A 41 1.90 -4.71 -4.94
C ASN A 41 1.74 -4.86 -6.47
N GLN A 42 1.82 -6.09 -6.96
CA GLN A 42 1.66 -6.36 -8.39
C GLN A 42 0.24 -6.02 -8.87
N LYS A 43 -0.79 -6.54 -8.20
CA LYS A 43 -2.18 -6.41 -8.63
C LYS A 43 -2.70 -4.98 -8.51
N SER A 44 -2.30 -4.24 -7.47
CA SER A 44 -2.63 -2.82 -7.36
C SER A 44 -1.98 -2.02 -8.49
N THR A 45 -0.74 -2.33 -8.85
CA THR A 45 -0.03 -1.64 -9.94
C THR A 45 -0.68 -1.90 -11.29
N GLU A 46 -1.07 -3.15 -11.55
CA GLU A 46 -1.80 -3.54 -12.76
C GLU A 46 -3.15 -2.82 -12.85
N ALA A 47 -3.93 -2.84 -11.77
CA ALA A 47 -5.24 -2.18 -11.69
C ALA A 47 -5.13 -0.66 -11.89
N LEU A 48 -4.28 0.03 -11.12
CA LEU A 48 -4.11 1.48 -11.22
C LEU A 48 -3.51 1.91 -12.57
N THR A 49 -2.72 1.06 -13.22
CA THR A 49 -2.20 1.34 -14.57
C THR A 49 -3.31 1.28 -15.61
N ALA A 50 -4.19 0.29 -15.53
CA ALA A 50 -5.34 0.21 -16.44
C ALA A 50 -6.28 1.41 -16.25
N GLU A 51 -6.55 1.79 -15.00
CA GLU A 51 -7.33 2.98 -14.67
C GLU A 51 -6.68 4.26 -15.21
N TYR A 52 -5.37 4.43 -15.03
CA TYR A 52 -4.63 5.56 -15.60
C TYR A 52 -4.79 5.64 -17.12
N GLU A 53 -4.46 4.56 -17.82
CA GLU A 53 -4.50 4.52 -19.29
C GLU A 53 -5.90 4.78 -19.83
N TRP A 54 -6.91 4.32 -19.10
CA TRP A 54 -8.31 4.52 -19.44
C TRP A 54 -8.72 5.99 -19.31
N ASN A 55 -8.56 6.57 -18.11
CA ASN A 55 -8.94 7.97 -17.86
C ASN A 55 -8.12 8.93 -18.75
N TYR A 56 -6.87 8.58 -19.06
CA TYR A 56 -6.06 9.33 -20.03
C TYR A 56 -6.64 9.30 -21.46
N ARG A 57 -7.21 8.17 -21.90
CA ARG A 57 -7.88 8.10 -23.22
C ARG A 57 -9.16 8.93 -23.25
N ASN A 58 -9.97 8.87 -22.19
CA ASN A 58 -11.20 9.65 -22.09
C ASN A 58 -10.91 11.15 -22.06
N TYR A 59 -9.94 11.56 -21.26
CA TYR A 59 -9.49 12.95 -21.23
C TYR A 59 -9.01 13.44 -22.61
N LYS A 60 -8.22 12.63 -23.34
CA LYS A 60 -7.80 12.95 -24.72
C LYS A 60 -8.97 13.09 -25.69
N ARG A 61 -10.05 12.33 -25.50
CA ARG A 61 -11.28 12.47 -26.31
C ARG A 61 -12.00 13.77 -25.96
N ALA A 62 -12.18 14.06 -24.67
CA ALA A 62 -12.82 15.29 -24.19
C ALA A 62 -12.10 16.55 -24.70
N VAL A 63 -10.76 16.62 -24.62
CA VAL A 63 -9.97 17.75 -25.14
C VAL A 63 -10.14 17.94 -26.66
N ARG A 64 -10.47 16.89 -27.42
CA ARG A 64 -10.72 17.02 -28.88
C ARG A 64 -12.12 17.52 -29.19
N GLU A 65 -13.05 17.36 -28.26
CA GLU A 65 -14.48 17.57 -28.46
C GLU A 65 -15.00 18.82 -27.73
N ASP A 66 -14.27 19.31 -26.73
CA ASP A 66 -14.64 20.41 -25.84
C ASP A 66 -13.60 21.55 -25.88
N GLU A 67 -14.00 22.73 -26.39
CA GLU A 67 -13.13 23.91 -26.54
C GLU A 67 -12.84 24.61 -25.19
N ASP A 68 -13.58 24.30 -24.12
CA ASP A 68 -13.47 24.94 -22.81
C ASP A 68 -12.44 24.27 -21.87
N LEU A 69 -11.88 23.10 -22.26
CA LEU A 69 -10.80 22.45 -21.52
C LEU A 69 -9.46 23.17 -21.77
N ASP A 70 -9.00 23.97 -20.79
CA ASP A 70 -7.70 24.65 -20.87
C ASP A 70 -6.53 23.64 -20.75
N PRO A 71 -5.76 23.37 -21.81
CA PRO A 71 -4.66 22.40 -21.78
C PRO A 71 -3.51 22.84 -20.88
N ARG A 72 -3.49 24.11 -20.42
CA ARG A 72 -2.47 24.60 -19.48
C ARG A 72 -2.54 23.91 -18.12
N THR A 73 -3.67 23.31 -17.75
CA THR A 73 -3.78 22.45 -16.55
C THR A 73 -2.99 21.13 -16.68
N LEU A 74 -2.44 20.82 -17.87
CA LEU A 74 -1.62 19.65 -18.15
C LEU A 74 -0.12 19.92 -18.14
N ALA A 75 0.32 21.15 -17.84
CA ALA A 75 1.74 21.41 -17.73
C ALA A 75 2.29 20.78 -16.44
N LEU A 76 3.40 20.07 -16.56
CA LEU A 76 4.26 19.72 -15.41
C LEU A 76 4.92 21.02 -14.93
N GLU A 77 4.63 21.41 -13.69
CA GLU A 77 5.35 22.46 -13.00
C GLU A 77 6.35 21.86 -12.02
N PHE A 78 7.56 22.43 -11.98
CA PHE A 78 8.61 22.03 -11.07
C PHE A 78 8.58 22.96 -9.87
N CYS A 79 8.22 22.42 -8.71
CA CYS A 79 8.02 23.21 -7.50
C CYS A 79 9.35 23.71 -6.97
N LEU A 80 9.38 24.99 -6.58
CA LEU A 80 10.61 25.69 -6.22
C LEU A 80 11.27 25.14 -4.93
N ASP A 81 10.57 24.29 -4.20
CA ASP A 81 11.03 23.65 -2.96
C ASP A 81 11.94 22.43 -3.22
N SER A 82 11.93 21.83 -4.42
CA SER A 82 12.78 20.68 -4.74
C SER A 82 12.97 20.46 -6.24
N ALA A 83 14.21 20.19 -6.66
CA ALA A 83 14.55 19.82 -8.03
C ALA A 83 13.91 18.50 -8.52
N PHE A 84 13.29 17.75 -7.62
CA PHE A 84 12.62 16.47 -7.89
C PHE A 84 11.12 16.51 -7.60
N HIS A 85 10.59 17.65 -7.12
CA HIS A 85 9.18 17.83 -6.88
C HIS A 85 8.56 18.47 -8.12
N ALA A 86 7.78 17.68 -8.84
CA ALA A 86 6.99 18.17 -9.96
C ALA A 86 5.52 17.81 -9.70
N ALA A 87 4.66 18.79 -9.89
CA ALA A 87 3.21 18.67 -9.77
C ALA A 87 2.59 19.08 -11.10
N TRP A 88 1.42 18.53 -11.41
CA TRP A 88 0.73 18.91 -12.63
C TRP A 88 -0.31 20.00 -12.37
N GLY A 89 -0.43 20.97 -13.28
CA GLY A 89 -1.50 21.97 -13.29
C GLY A 89 -1.17 23.28 -12.57
N SER A 90 -0.45 23.23 -11.46
CA SER A 90 0.52 24.22 -10.93
C SER A 90 0.91 23.79 -9.50
N CYS A 91 2.03 24.28 -8.97
CA CYS A 91 2.39 24.04 -7.56
C CYS A 91 1.50 24.80 -6.54
N ASP A 92 0.59 25.65 -7.02
CA ASP A 92 -0.34 26.51 -6.26
C ASP A 92 -1.83 26.19 -6.55
N VAL A 93 -2.16 25.20 -7.40
CA VAL A 93 -3.57 24.83 -7.67
C VAL A 93 -4.05 23.81 -6.65
N ASP A 94 -5.20 24.10 -6.03
CA ASP A 94 -5.94 23.12 -5.24
C ASP A 94 -6.16 21.83 -6.06
N ALA A 95 -5.91 20.69 -5.43
CA ALA A 95 -6.08 19.34 -5.98
C ALA A 95 -7.48 19.06 -6.58
N ASP A 96 -8.45 19.96 -6.33
CA ASP A 96 -9.84 19.88 -6.76
C ASP A 96 -10.07 20.15 -8.26
N THR A 97 -9.04 20.56 -9.03
CA THR A 97 -9.20 20.83 -10.49
C THR A 97 -8.31 19.98 -11.40
N SER A 98 -7.47 19.10 -10.84
CA SER A 98 -6.62 18.20 -11.63
C SER A 98 -7.47 17.13 -12.33
N PRO A 99 -7.22 16.83 -13.62
CA PRO A 99 -7.84 15.70 -14.30
C PRO A 99 -7.64 14.38 -13.55
N VAL A 100 -8.67 13.53 -13.51
CA VAL A 100 -8.69 12.27 -12.72
C VAL A 100 -7.52 11.34 -13.06
N PHE A 101 -7.12 11.25 -14.34
CA PHE A 101 -5.98 10.41 -14.73
C PHE A 101 -4.67 10.83 -14.06
N MET A 102 -4.51 12.11 -13.70
CA MET A 102 -3.31 12.63 -13.04
C MET A 102 -3.34 12.32 -11.54
N VAL A 103 -4.52 12.45 -10.91
CA VAL A 103 -4.75 11.97 -9.54
C VAL A 103 -4.44 10.48 -9.41
N ILE A 104 -4.83 9.68 -10.41
CA ILE A 104 -4.52 8.24 -10.47
C ILE A 104 -3.01 8.01 -10.70
N ALA A 105 -2.34 8.85 -11.50
CA ALA A 105 -0.90 8.73 -11.75
C ALA A 105 -0.08 8.96 -10.47
N ASP A 106 -0.40 10.01 -9.72
CA ASP A 106 0.24 10.31 -8.43
C ASP A 106 -0.09 9.23 -7.40
N SER A 107 -1.35 8.80 -7.31
CA SER A 107 -1.76 7.68 -6.47
C SER A 107 -0.99 6.40 -6.79
N ARG A 108 -0.80 6.07 -8.08
CA ARG A 108 -0.01 4.89 -8.48
C ARG A 108 1.45 4.99 -8.06
N ARG A 109 2.06 6.16 -8.22
CA ARG A 109 3.46 6.40 -7.80
C ARG A 109 3.60 6.21 -6.30
N ASP A 110 2.73 6.84 -5.52
CA ASP A 110 2.85 6.89 -4.07
C ASP A 110 2.41 5.58 -3.42
N LEU A 111 1.36 4.92 -3.94
CA LEU A 111 0.95 3.57 -3.53
C LEU A 111 1.97 2.49 -3.93
N GLY A 112 2.65 2.65 -5.07
CA GLY A 112 3.72 1.74 -5.46
C GLY A 112 4.88 1.76 -4.45
N LYS A 113 5.29 2.95 -4.01
CA LYS A 113 6.32 3.11 -2.95
C LYS A 113 5.85 2.53 -1.62
N LEU A 114 4.60 2.83 -1.24
CA LEU A 114 3.94 2.29 -0.05
C LEU A 114 3.95 0.76 -0.06
N ASN A 115 3.40 0.13 -1.10
CA ASN A 115 3.31 -1.33 -1.20
C ASN A 115 4.70 -1.98 -1.20
N GLN A 116 5.69 -1.36 -1.87
CA GLN A 116 7.07 -1.84 -1.85
C GLN A 116 7.68 -1.79 -0.44
N MET A 117 7.44 -0.72 0.32
CA MET A 117 7.91 -0.62 1.72
C MET A 117 7.35 -1.76 2.58
N MET A 118 6.09 -2.16 2.37
CA MET A 118 5.49 -3.28 3.10
C MET A 118 6.07 -4.63 2.68
N VAL A 119 6.41 -4.81 1.40
CA VAL A 119 7.15 -5.99 0.93
C VAL A 119 8.55 -6.04 1.57
N ASP A 120 9.26 -4.91 1.60
CA ASP A 120 10.58 -4.80 2.22
C ASP A 120 10.52 -5.07 3.72
N TYR A 121 9.47 -4.60 4.39
CA TYR A 121 9.18 -4.94 5.78
C TYR A 121 8.98 -6.45 5.98
N ALA A 122 8.16 -7.12 5.16
CA ALA A 122 7.96 -8.56 5.28
C ALA A 122 9.25 -9.35 5.01
N ASN A 123 10.07 -8.90 4.06
CA ASN A 123 11.41 -9.44 3.82
C ASN A 123 12.33 -9.25 5.03
N PHE A 124 12.29 -8.07 5.65
CA PHE A 124 13.01 -7.79 6.90
C PHE A 124 12.57 -8.75 8.00
N LEU A 125 11.26 -8.98 8.20
CA LEU A 125 10.77 -9.92 9.21
C LEU A 125 11.25 -11.35 8.97
N MET A 126 11.32 -11.79 7.71
CA MET A 126 11.85 -13.11 7.35
C MET A 126 13.33 -13.22 7.71
N LEU A 127 14.14 -12.25 7.30
CA LEU A 127 15.58 -12.20 7.62
C LEU A 127 15.80 -12.11 9.13
N PHE A 128 15.01 -11.27 9.80
CA PHE A 128 15.10 -11.05 11.23
C PHE A 128 14.70 -12.28 12.04
N ASN A 129 13.75 -13.08 11.53
CA ASN A 129 13.41 -14.35 12.15
C ASN A 129 14.58 -15.36 12.11
N SER A 130 15.22 -15.51 10.94
CA SER A 130 16.35 -16.44 10.76
C SER A 130 17.70 -15.91 11.24
N ALA A 131 17.73 -14.66 11.73
CA ALA A 131 18.96 -13.94 12.01
C ALA A 131 19.87 -14.61 13.05
N ASN A 132 21.15 -14.71 12.68
CA ASN A 132 22.30 -14.97 13.55
C ASN A 132 23.33 -13.83 13.41
N SER A 133 24.50 -13.95 14.05
CA SER A 133 25.56 -12.91 14.01
C SER A 133 25.97 -12.47 12.60
N ASP A 134 25.85 -13.36 11.62
CA ASP A 134 26.36 -13.15 10.25
C ASP A 134 25.34 -12.44 9.34
N THR A 135 24.09 -12.30 9.81
CA THR A 135 22.99 -11.62 9.07
C THR A 135 22.85 -10.13 9.40
N ARG A 136 23.66 -9.60 10.32
CA ARG A 136 23.54 -8.21 10.82
C ARG A 136 23.59 -7.18 9.70
N ALA A 137 24.59 -7.25 8.83
CA ALA A 137 24.75 -6.27 7.74
C ALA A 137 23.54 -6.28 6.79
N ALA A 138 22.97 -7.45 6.50
CA ALA A 138 21.78 -7.57 5.67
C ALA A 138 20.52 -7.01 6.36
N LEU A 139 20.42 -7.15 7.70
CA LEU A 139 19.34 -6.53 8.47
C LEU A 139 19.45 -5.01 8.50
N GLU A 140 20.66 -4.47 8.66
CA GLU A 140 20.91 -3.02 8.62
C GLU A 140 20.58 -2.43 7.25
N ASP A 141 21.01 -3.10 6.18
CA ASP A 141 20.70 -2.70 4.81
C ASP A 141 19.18 -2.75 4.50
N ALA A 142 18.49 -3.82 4.91
CA ALA A 142 17.03 -3.88 4.82
C ALA A 142 16.34 -2.80 5.65
N ALA A 143 16.89 -2.52 6.83
CA ALA A 143 16.39 -1.51 7.73
C ALA A 143 16.49 -0.08 7.15
N VAL A 144 17.63 0.25 6.56
CA VAL A 144 17.86 1.53 5.87
C VAL A 144 16.86 1.71 4.74
N ARG A 145 16.65 0.70 3.89
CA ARG A 145 15.66 0.77 2.79
C ARG A 145 14.24 1.11 3.27
N ILE A 146 13.80 0.47 4.36
CA ILE A 146 12.49 0.72 4.96
C ILE A 146 12.41 2.15 5.49
N GLY A 147 13.46 2.60 6.18
CA GLY A 147 13.56 3.97 6.69
C GLY A 147 13.51 5.02 5.57
N ASP A 148 14.30 4.84 4.52
CA ASP A 148 14.35 5.74 3.36
C ASP A 148 12.99 5.78 2.63
N SER A 149 12.34 4.63 2.48
CA SER A 149 11.00 4.56 1.89
C SER A 149 9.97 5.28 2.74
N ALA A 150 9.96 5.05 4.05
CA ALA A 150 9.07 5.76 4.98
C ALA A 150 9.30 7.28 4.93
N GLN A 151 10.56 7.72 4.85
CA GLN A 151 10.91 9.14 4.71
C GLN A 151 10.43 9.74 3.39
N SER A 152 10.61 9.03 2.27
CA SER A 152 10.10 9.50 0.98
C SER A 152 8.57 9.57 0.96
N ILE A 153 7.88 8.61 1.56
CA ILE A 153 6.42 8.59 1.64
C ILE A 153 5.91 9.75 2.49
N ALA A 154 6.50 9.95 3.67
CA ALA A 154 6.12 11.04 4.56
C ALA A 154 6.33 12.41 3.88
N ALA A 155 7.44 12.60 3.18
CA ALA A 155 7.70 13.82 2.42
C ALA A 155 6.66 14.08 1.33
N ASN A 156 6.30 13.07 0.51
CA ASN A 156 5.32 13.25 -0.57
C ASN A 156 3.91 13.49 -0.03
N ALA A 157 3.56 12.88 1.11
CA ALA A 157 2.26 13.04 1.74
C ALA A 157 2.15 14.32 2.60
N GLY A 158 3.22 15.12 2.70
CA GLY A 158 3.26 16.29 3.60
C GLY A 158 3.20 15.94 5.09
N LEU A 159 3.53 14.70 5.45
CA LEU A 159 3.48 14.18 6.82
C LEU A 159 4.84 14.32 7.53
N SER A 160 4.82 14.55 8.83
CA SER A 160 6.04 14.52 9.65
C SER A 160 6.33 13.09 10.13
N LEU A 161 7.57 12.61 9.96
CA LEU A 161 8.01 11.30 10.48
C LEU A 161 7.94 11.18 12.01
N ASN A 162 7.85 12.32 12.71
CA ASN A 162 7.66 12.36 14.16
C ASN A 162 6.22 12.09 14.59
N GLU A 163 5.26 12.08 13.65
CA GLU A 163 3.92 11.59 13.94
C GLU A 163 3.97 10.09 14.22
N ALA A 164 3.22 9.65 15.22
CA ALA A 164 3.18 8.25 15.68
C ALA A 164 2.85 7.25 14.56
N ARG A 165 2.32 7.72 13.43
CA ARG A 165 1.87 6.98 12.26
C ARG A 165 3.00 6.15 11.61
N PHE A 166 4.19 6.71 11.38
CA PHE A 166 5.31 5.98 10.74
C PHE A 166 6.54 5.79 11.63
N GLY A 167 6.46 6.27 12.88
CA GLY A 167 7.61 6.32 13.78
C GLY A 167 8.34 4.99 13.96
N ALA A 168 7.65 3.84 13.90
CA ALA A 168 8.30 2.53 13.99
C ALA A 168 9.16 2.21 12.74
N PHE A 169 8.65 2.48 11.54
CA PHE A 169 9.38 2.27 10.28
C PHE A 169 10.53 3.26 10.11
N ALA A 170 10.31 4.53 10.43
CA ALA A 170 11.34 5.57 10.42
C ALA A 170 12.49 5.26 11.40
N LYS A 171 12.17 4.65 12.55
CA LYS A 171 13.15 4.23 13.55
C LYS A 171 13.99 3.03 13.10
N ILE A 172 13.49 2.17 12.21
CA ILE A 172 14.27 1.02 11.74
C ILE A 172 15.60 1.47 11.09
N GLY A 173 15.60 2.56 10.31
CA GLY A 173 16.78 3.03 9.57
C GLY A 173 17.96 3.53 10.41
N VAL A 174 17.79 3.77 11.72
CA VAL A 174 18.82 4.40 12.58
C VAL A 174 19.30 3.44 13.67
N GLY A 175 20.28 2.57 13.36
CA GLY A 175 21.07 1.84 14.37
C GLY A 175 20.28 0.96 15.35
N ILE A 176 19.04 0.60 15.01
CA ILE A 176 18.08 -0.06 15.91
C ILE A 176 18.08 -1.59 15.75
N VAL A 177 18.77 -2.14 14.73
CA VAL A 177 18.90 -3.60 14.54
C VAL A 177 19.41 -4.29 15.81
N ASP A 178 20.40 -3.71 16.50
CA ASP A 178 20.91 -4.26 17.75
C ASP A 178 19.88 -4.22 18.89
N GLN A 179 19.08 -3.15 18.96
CA GLN A 179 18.01 -3.03 19.95
C GLN A 179 16.88 -4.02 19.65
N LEU A 180 16.52 -4.21 18.38
CA LEU A 180 15.52 -5.18 17.94
C LEU A 180 16.00 -6.61 18.21
N LEU A 181 17.25 -6.94 17.88
CA LEU A 181 17.82 -8.26 18.17
C LEU A 181 17.84 -8.52 19.68
N ALA A 182 18.26 -7.55 20.49
CA ALA A 182 18.24 -7.65 21.95
C ALA A 182 16.81 -7.77 22.52
N LYS A 183 15.83 -7.09 21.92
CA LYS A 183 14.41 -7.21 22.29
C LYS A 183 13.84 -8.56 21.88
N LYS A 184 14.10 -9.06 20.67
CA LYS A 184 13.72 -10.41 20.24
C LYS A 184 14.28 -11.48 21.17
N GLN A 185 15.54 -11.32 21.61
CA GLN A 185 16.16 -12.24 22.56
C GLN A 185 15.48 -12.22 23.94
N ARG A 186 15.04 -11.05 24.41
CA ARG A 186 14.39 -10.88 25.71
C ARG A 186 12.91 -11.23 25.71
N ASP A 187 12.17 -10.70 24.75
CA ASP A 187 10.70 -10.62 24.75
C ASP A 187 10.06 -11.38 23.58
N GLY A 188 10.87 -11.93 22.66
CA GLY A 188 10.42 -12.67 21.50
C GLY A 188 10.03 -11.80 20.30
N MET A 189 9.72 -12.45 19.18
CA MET A 189 9.36 -11.82 17.90
C MET A 189 8.03 -11.06 17.96
N ALA A 190 7.06 -11.58 18.71
CA ALA A 190 5.74 -10.96 18.83
C ALA A 190 5.81 -9.55 19.44
N ALA A 191 6.70 -9.33 20.42
CA ALA A 191 6.92 -8.02 21.01
C ALA A 191 7.54 -7.01 20.03
N VAL A 192 8.33 -7.51 19.06
CA VAL A 192 8.86 -6.67 17.98
C VAL A 192 7.76 -6.31 16.98
N LEU A 193 6.91 -7.27 16.57
CA LEU A 193 5.77 -6.98 15.70
C LEU A 193 4.79 -5.99 16.33
N ALA A 194 4.53 -6.09 17.63
CA ALA A 194 3.66 -5.15 18.34
C ALA A 194 4.10 -3.69 18.19
N ASP A 195 5.42 -3.43 18.15
CA ASP A 195 5.95 -2.07 17.94
C ASP A 195 5.67 -1.55 16.51
N PHE A 196 5.48 -2.44 15.53
CA PHE A 196 5.17 -2.10 14.14
C PHE A 196 3.68 -1.98 13.84
N GLN A 197 2.80 -2.51 14.69
CA GLN A 197 1.35 -2.47 14.47
C GLN A 197 0.81 -1.07 14.15
N PRO A 198 1.19 0.01 14.87
CA PRO A 198 0.72 1.36 14.54
C PRO A 198 1.16 1.81 13.15
N GLY A 199 2.35 1.41 12.72
CA GLY A 199 2.85 1.66 11.37
C GLY A 199 2.03 0.97 10.29
N VAL A 200 1.71 -0.30 10.50
CA VAL A 200 0.86 -1.09 9.57
C VAL A 200 -0.55 -0.49 9.50
N GLN A 201 -1.05 0.04 10.61
CA GLN A 201 -2.36 0.69 10.65
C GLN A 201 -2.37 2.02 9.89
N ALA A 202 -1.37 2.88 10.10
CA ALA A 202 -1.24 4.12 9.33
C ALA A 202 -1.05 3.85 7.83
N PHE A 203 -0.30 2.81 7.47
CA PHE A 203 -0.17 2.35 6.10
C PHE A 203 -1.53 1.98 5.48
N ALA A 204 -2.32 1.16 6.19
CA ALA A 204 -3.63 0.73 5.75
C ALA A 204 -4.60 1.89 5.57
N GLU A 205 -4.57 2.86 6.49
CA GLU A 205 -5.40 4.06 6.43
C GLU A 205 -5.07 4.89 5.18
N LEU A 206 -3.80 5.17 4.92
CA LEU A 206 -3.37 5.93 3.74
C LEU A 206 -3.71 5.22 2.43
N GLY A 207 -3.50 3.90 2.37
CA GLY A 207 -3.88 3.10 1.21
C GLY A 207 -5.38 3.16 0.93
N SER A 208 -6.20 3.04 1.98
CA SER A 208 -7.66 3.14 1.87
C SER A 208 -8.13 4.55 1.50
N GLU A 209 -7.55 5.59 2.10
CA GLU A 209 -7.89 7.00 1.82
C GLU A 209 -7.60 7.37 0.36
N ALA A 210 -6.44 6.95 -0.17
CA ALA A 210 -6.09 7.16 -1.57
C ALA A 210 -7.11 6.53 -2.55
N MET A 211 -7.64 5.35 -2.22
CA MET A 211 -8.70 4.70 -3.03
C MET A 211 -10.03 5.46 -2.95
N GLN A 212 -10.37 6.01 -1.79
CA GLN A 212 -11.59 6.80 -1.61
C GLN A 212 -11.53 8.14 -2.36
N ILE A 213 -10.39 8.83 -2.31
CA ILE A 213 -10.14 10.05 -3.09
C ILE A 213 -10.27 9.75 -4.59
N SER A 214 -9.62 8.69 -5.06
CA SER A 214 -9.72 8.25 -6.46
C SER A 214 -11.17 7.94 -6.84
N ALA A 215 -11.94 7.30 -5.97
CA ALA A 215 -13.36 7.00 -6.21
C ALA A 215 -14.21 8.28 -6.30
N GLY A 216 -13.93 9.29 -5.48
CA GLY A 216 -14.55 10.61 -5.57
C GLY A 216 -14.27 11.32 -6.91
N GLY A 217 -13.04 11.20 -7.42
CA GLY A 217 -12.66 11.69 -8.74
C GLY A 217 -13.47 11.02 -9.86
N VAL A 218 -13.52 9.68 -9.86
CA VAL A 218 -14.32 8.89 -10.82
C VAL A 218 -15.80 9.26 -10.79
N GLN A 219 -16.38 9.46 -9.59
CA GLN A 219 -17.78 9.87 -9.45
C GLN A 219 -18.02 11.28 -10.02
N THR A 220 -17.09 12.20 -9.82
CA THR A 220 -17.18 13.58 -10.33
C THR A 220 -17.12 13.60 -11.86
N GLU A 221 -16.22 12.85 -12.47
CA GLU A 221 -16.12 12.72 -13.93
C GLU A 221 -17.38 12.10 -14.53
N TYR A 222 -17.89 11.02 -13.93
CA TYR A 222 -19.17 10.42 -14.33
C TYR A 222 -20.32 11.43 -14.28
N GLN A 223 -20.41 12.25 -13.22
CA GLN A 223 -21.45 13.27 -13.11
C GLN A 223 -21.33 14.33 -14.22
N THR A 224 -20.11 14.71 -14.59
CA THR A 224 -19.86 15.64 -15.70
C THR A 224 -20.27 15.05 -17.05
N GLU A 225 -19.94 13.78 -17.32
CA GLU A 225 -20.25 13.12 -18.60
C GLU A 225 -21.73 12.72 -18.74
N VAL A 226 -22.37 12.26 -17.66
CA VAL A 226 -23.73 11.68 -17.74
C VAL A 226 -24.82 12.75 -17.91
N GLN A 227 -24.59 13.98 -17.44
CA GLN A 227 -25.62 15.04 -17.49
C GLN A 227 -25.92 15.54 -18.90
N PRO A 228 -24.93 15.80 -19.77
CA PRO A 228 -25.15 16.04 -21.20
C PRO A 228 -25.89 14.89 -21.88
N LEU A 229 -25.51 13.63 -21.62
CA LEU A 229 -26.16 12.44 -22.20
C LEU A 229 -27.65 12.36 -21.82
N LYS A 230 -27.97 12.55 -20.53
CA LYS A 230 -29.37 12.60 -20.06
C LYS A 230 -30.18 13.67 -20.78
N ARG A 231 -29.62 14.87 -20.96
CA ARG A 231 -30.27 15.96 -21.68
C ARG A 231 -30.48 15.62 -23.16
N ALA A 232 -29.45 15.08 -23.83
CA ALA A 232 -29.50 14.69 -25.23
C ALA A 232 -30.56 13.61 -25.50
N ILE A 233 -30.66 12.59 -24.64
CA ILE A 233 -31.66 11.51 -24.76
C ILE A 233 -33.09 12.05 -24.76
N VAL A 234 -33.38 13.02 -23.88
CA VAL A 234 -34.72 13.62 -23.76
C VAL A 234 -35.05 14.50 -24.97
N GLN A 235 -34.06 15.18 -25.53
CA GLN A 235 -34.23 16.11 -26.66
C GLN A 235 -34.24 15.41 -28.03
N GLU A 236 -33.60 14.25 -28.15
CA GLU A 236 -33.50 13.51 -29.42
C GLU A 236 -34.87 12.94 -29.82
N GLN A 237 -35.31 13.23 -31.04
CA GLN A 237 -36.60 12.81 -31.57
C GLN A 237 -36.50 11.55 -32.43
N ASP A 238 -35.33 11.30 -33.03
CA ASP A 238 -35.10 10.08 -33.80
C ASP A 238 -34.86 8.88 -32.87
N SER A 239 -35.66 7.83 -33.04
CA SER A 239 -35.62 6.66 -32.17
C SER A 239 -34.30 5.90 -32.23
N SER A 240 -33.65 5.85 -33.40
CA SER A 240 -32.39 5.13 -33.59
C SER A 240 -31.23 5.88 -32.93
N ARG A 241 -31.19 7.21 -33.07
CA ARG A 241 -30.21 8.07 -32.39
C ARG A 241 -30.42 8.08 -30.88
N ARG A 242 -31.67 8.12 -30.43
CA ARG A 242 -32.00 8.03 -29.01
C ARG A 242 -31.53 6.71 -28.40
N LEU A 243 -31.74 5.59 -29.11
CA LEU A 243 -31.24 4.28 -28.67
C LEU A 243 -29.72 4.30 -28.53
N LYS A 244 -29.00 4.88 -29.49
CA LYS A 244 -27.54 5.00 -29.42
C LYS A 244 -27.06 5.79 -28.19
N LEU A 245 -27.70 6.92 -27.88
CA LEU A 245 -27.38 7.71 -26.69
C LEU A 245 -27.65 6.94 -25.38
N VAL A 246 -28.72 6.11 -25.35
CA VAL A 246 -29.01 5.23 -24.21
C VAL A 246 -27.94 4.15 -24.06
N GLU A 247 -27.51 3.53 -25.16
CA GLU A 247 -26.42 2.56 -25.16
C GLU A 247 -25.11 3.18 -24.65
N ASP A 248 -24.79 4.40 -25.10
CA ASP A 248 -23.61 5.12 -24.64
C ASP A 248 -23.68 5.46 -23.14
N MET A 249 -24.87 5.81 -22.62
CA MET A 249 -25.10 6.01 -21.19
C MET A 249 -24.99 4.71 -20.38
N ILE A 250 -25.51 3.59 -20.88
CA ILE A 250 -25.38 2.27 -20.22
C ILE A 250 -23.90 1.87 -20.15
N ALA A 251 -23.17 2.04 -21.25
CA ALA A 251 -21.74 1.74 -21.30
C ALA A 251 -20.95 2.57 -20.28
N LEU A 252 -21.25 3.88 -20.18
CA LEU A 252 -20.67 4.77 -19.18
C LEU A 252 -20.98 4.29 -17.75
N ASN A 253 -22.25 3.96 -17.44
CA ASN A 253 -22.66 3.50 -16.11
C ASN A 253 -21.93 2.21 -15.71
N GLU A 254 -21.92 1.21 -16.58
CA GLU A 254 -21.28 -0.07 -16.31
C GLU A 254 -19.77 0.08 -16.11
N GLN A 255 -19.14 0.94 -16.91
CA GLN A 255 -17.73 1.24 -16.78
C GLN A 255 -17.42 1.90 -15.44
N THR A 256 -18.14 2.98 -15.08
CA THR A 256 -17.95 3.65 -13.80
C THR A 256 -18.17 2.71 -12.62
N ALA A 257 -19.18 1.85 -12.67
CA ALA A 257 -19.43 0.85 -11.61
C ALA A 257 -18.22 -0.09 -11.44
N ARG A 258 -17.65 -0.60 -12.54
CA ARG A 258 -16.46 -1.48 -12.49
C ARG A 258 -15.23 -0.77 -11.91
N GLN A 259 -15.00 0.49 -12.26
CA GLN A 259 -13.88 1.27 -11.70
C GLN A 259 -14.03 1.44 -10.18
N LEU A 260 -15.25 1.75 -9.73
CA LEU A 260 -15.56 1.87 -8.30
C LEU A 260 -15.41 0.53 -7.56
N ASP A 261 -15.78 -0.60 -8.19
CA ASP A 261 -15.59 -1.94 -7.61
C ASP A 261 -14.10 -2.28 -7.43
N VAL A 262 -13.24 -1.91 -8.39
CA VAL A 262 -11.78 -2.10 -8.29
C VAL A 262 -11.21 -1.28 -7.13
N LEU A 263 -11.55 0.01 -7.05
CA LEU A 263 -11.09 0.91 -5.98
C LEU A 263 -11.61 0.47 -4.61
N GLY A 264 -12.88 0.04 -4.53
CA GLY A 264 -13.46 -0.52 -3.31
C GLY A 264 -12.77 -1.81 -2.87
N SER A 265 -12.43 -2.69 -3.81
CA SER A 265 -11.68 -3.92 -3.52
C SER A 265 -10.27 -3.63 -3.01
N LEU A 266 -9.57 -2.66 -3.61
CA LEU A 266 -8.26 -2.22 -3.13
C LEU A 266 -8.35 -1.60 -1.72
N ALA A 267 -9.35 -0.75 -1.45
CA ALA A 267 -9.58 -0.20 -0.12
C ALA A 267 -9.81 -1.30 0.94
N ALA A 268 -10.59 -2.33 0.59
CA ALA A 268 -10.82 -3.47 1.47
C ALA A 268 -9.53 -4.27 1.75
N VAL A 269 -8.66 -4.46 0.74
CA VAL A 269 -7.35 -5.08 0.95
C VAL A 269 -6.56 -4.31 1.99
N TYR A 270 -6.44 -2.98 1.82
CA TYR A 270 -5.72 -2.15 2.78
C TYR A 270 -6.33 -2.24 4.18
N GLY A 271 -7.65 -2.19 4.29
CA GLY A 271 -8.37 -2.36 5.56
C GLY A 271 -8.11 -3.69 6.29
N SER A 272 -7.81 -4.76 5.55
CA SER A 272 -7.53 -6.10 6.13
C SER A 272 -6.09 -6.28 6.64
N LEU A 273 -5.14 -5.44 6.20
CA LEU A 273 -3.72 -5.58 6.54
C LEU A 273 -3.40 -5.53 8.04
N PRO A 274 -3.99 -4.63 8.85
CA PRO A 274 -3.74 -4.60 10.29
C PRO A 274 -4.19 -5.89 10.98
N GLY A 275 -5.29 -6.48 10.52
CA GLY A 275 -5.80 -7.76 11.00
C GLY A 275 -4.87 -8.93 10.64
N ALA A 276 -4.43 -9.00 9.38
CA ALA A 276 -3.47 -9.99 8.92
C ALA A 276 -2.13 -9.92 9.67
N HIS A 277 -1.66 -8.71 9.98
CA HIS A 277 -0.46 -8.49 10.79
C HIS A 277 -0.65 -8.92 12.26
N ALA A 278 -1.82 -8.66 12.84
CA ALA A 278 -2.16 -9.15 14.19
C ALA A 278 -2.29 -10.68 14.24
N GLU A 279 -2.85 -11.31 13.20
CA GLU A 279 -2.88 -12.77 13.05
C GLU A 279 -1.46 -13.35 12.99
N LEU A 280 -0.54 -12.70 12.27
CA LEU A 280 0.87 -13.08 12.26
C LEU A 280 1.47 -13.01 13.67
N MET A 281 1.21 -11.94 14.42
CA MET A 281 1.66 -11.82 15.81
C MET A 281 1.10 -12.94 16.71
N SER A 282 -0.20 -13.25 16.59
CA SER A 282 -0.87 -14.31 17.35
C SER A 282 -0.34 -15.72 17.02
N ALA A 283 -0.08 -15.97 15.72
CA ALA A 283 0.54 -17.19 15.23
C ALA A 283 1.92 -17.44 15.86
N LEU A 284 2.70 -16.37 16.07
CA LEU A 284 4.02 -16.44 16.71
C LEU A 284 3.97 -16.74 18.20
N GLN A 285 2.93 -16.28 18.88
CA GLN A 285 2.74 -16.54 20.31
C GLN A 285 2.19 -17.95 20.55
N SER A 286 1.31 -18.42 19.66
CA SER A 286 0.51 -19.63 19.86
C SER A 286 1.06 -20.87 19.16
N GLY A 287 2.05 -20.72 18.26
CA GLY A 287 2.62 -21.81 17.47
C GLY A 287 1.71 -22.34 16.34
N TYR A 288 0.59 -21.66 16.06
CA TYR A 288 -0.32 -21.98 14.96
C TYR A 288 0.01 -21.18 13.71
N ARG A 289 -0.40 -21.67 12.54
CA ARG A 289 -0.23 -20.98 11.26
C ARG A 289 -1.21 -19.80 11.17
N ALA A 290 -0.73 -18.63 10.73
CA ALA A 290 -1.60 -17.50 10.42
C ALA A 290 -2.53 -17.85 9.24
N SER A 291 -3.82 -17.49 9.34
CA SER A 291 -4.81 -17.86 8.33
C SER A 291 -4.71 -16.96 7.10
N LEU A 292 -4.52 -15.65 7.32
CA LEU A 292 -4.45 -14.60 6.29
C LEU A 292 -5.65 -14.62 5.30
N ASN A 293 -6.73 -15.33 5.64
CA ASN A 293 -7.82 -15.65 4.71
C ASN A 293 -8.51 -14.38 4.20
N GLU A 294 -8.72 -13.41 5.09
CA GLU A 294 -9.37 -12.15 4.74
C GLU A 294 -8.52 -11.34 3.74
N LEU A 295 -7.22 -11.20 4.00
CA LEU A 295 -6.30 -10.50 3.12
C LEU A 295 -6.19 -11.17 1.74
N VAL A 296 -6.10 -12.50 1.71
CA VAL A 296 -6.05 -13.27 0.46
C VAL A 296 -7.36 -13.10 -0.32
N ALA A 297 -8.51 -13.24 0.33
CA ALA A 297 -9.81 -13.06 -0.31
C ALA A 297 -9.99 -11.64 -0.88
N SER A 298 -9.54 -10.61 -0.17
CA SER A 298 -9.58 -9.24 -0.66
C SER A 298 -8.68 -9.04 -1.90
N ILE A 299 -7.51 -9.67 -1.95
CA ILE A 299 -6.60 -9.60 -3.12
C ILE A 299 -7.18 -10.35 -4.32
N GLU A 300 -7.85 -11.47 -4.09
CA GLU A 300 -8.59 -12.19 -5.13
C GLU A 300 -9.75 -11.35 -5.68
N ALA A 301 -10.47 -10.61 -4.82
CA ALA A 301 -11.52 -9.70 -5.24
C ALA A 301 -11.00 -8.59 -6.19
N VAL A 302 -9.82 -8.02 -5.90
CA VAL A 302 -9.16 -7.07 -6.82
C VAL A 302 -8.92 -7.69 -8.20
N SER A 303 -8.47 -8.95 -8.23
CA SER A 303 -8.22 -9.68 -9.47
C SER A 303 -9.50 -9.90 -10.27
N SER A 304 -10.58 -10.28 -9.60
CA SER A 304 -11.90 -10.49 -10.22
C SER A 304 -12.48 -9.18 -10.77
N ALA A 305 -12.39 -8.10 -10.00
CA ALA A 305 -12.85 -6.78 -10.42
C ALA A 305 -12.07 -6.30 -11.66
N TYR A 306 -10.75 -6.46 -11.65
CA TYR A 306 -9.87 -6.13 -12.76
C TYR A 306 -10.15 -6.94 -14.04
N GLN A 307 -10.31 -8.26 -13.93
CA GLN A 307 -10.62 -9.11 -15.09
C GLN A 307 -11.94 -8.71 -15.75
N THR A 308 -12.92 -8.32 -14.95
CA THR A 308 -14.22 -7.83 -15.44
C THR A 308 -14.08 -6.50 -16.20
N LEU A 309 -13.16 -5.63 -15.77
CA LEU A 309 -12.83 -4.37 -16.46
C LEU A 309 -12.23 -4.59 -17.86
N HIS A 310 -11.40 -5.62 -18.03
CA HIS A 310 -10.69 -5.89 -19.28
C HIS A 310 -11.43 -6.78 -20.28
N ALA A 311 -12.28 -7.69 -19.82
CA ALA A 311 -13.06 -8.56 -20.70
C ALA A 311 -13.98 -7.79 -21.66
N SER A 312 -14.45 -6.59 -21.28
CA SER A 312 -15.31 -5.74 -22.11
C SER A 312 -14.56 -4.87 -23.11
N GLN A 313 -13.22 -4.83 -23.08
CA GLN A 313 -12.40 -4.04 -24.02
C GLN A 313 -11.98 -4.84 -25.27
N SER A 314 -12.26 -6.15 -25.27
CA SER A 314 -11.85 -7.10 -26.32
C SER A 314 -12.97 -7.44 -27.32
N ASN A 315 -14.16 -6.87 -27.12
CA ASN A 315 -15.35 -6.99 -27.97
C ASN A 315 -15.74 -5.61 -28.50
#